data_AF-A0A2G9U4N3-F1
#
_entry.id   AF-A0A2G9U4N3-F1
#
_cell.length_a   1.000
_cell.length_b   1.000
_cell.length_c   1.000
_cell.angle_alpha   90.00
_cell.angle_beta   90.00
_cell.angle_gamma   90.00
#
_symmetry.space_group_name_H-M   'P 1'
#
loop_
_entity.id
_entity.type
_entity.pdbx_description
1 polymer ?
#
loop_
_entity_poly.entity_id
_entity_poly.type
_entity_poly.pdbx_seq_one_letter_code
_entity_poly.pdbx_strand_id
1 'polypeptide(L)'
;MSKESDDGSVRARFLKAKKIKDDNSNSTDRVYKLQQGKEIEAILGVNKDGSRLLYAVQYKGPEPKHQRIELVPSSVLRSHAIEEFVDFLEQLVVVNTTHVDV
;
A
#
# COMPACT_ATOMS: atom_id res chain seq x y z
N MET A 1 -6.84 -45.68 32.30
CA MET A 1 -6.99 -46.17 30.91
C MET A 1 -7.50 -45.01 30.07
N SER A 2 -6.65 -44.54 29.16
CA SER A 2 -6.92 -43.49 28.18
C SER A 2 -7.93 -43.96 27.13
N LYS A 3 -8.82 -43.07 26.68
CA LYS A 3 -9.34 -43.07 25.30
C LYS A 3 -9.54 -41.63 24.83
N GLU A 4 -8.68 -41.25 23.91
CA GLU A 4 -8.79 -40.10 23.01
C GLU A 4 -10.12 -40.14 22.24
N SER A 5 -10.73 -38.97 22.01
CA SER A 5 -11.56 -38.76 20.83
C SER A 5 -11.29 -37.38 20.28
N ASP A 6 -10.73 -37.46 19.07
CA ASP A 6 -10.25 -36.47 18.14
C ASP A 6 -11.44 -35.70 17.55
N ASP A 7 -11.83 -34.58 18.17
CA ASP A 7 -12.63 -33.56 17.48
C ASP A 7 -11.66 -32.52 16.90
N GLY A 8 -11.05 -32.90 15.79
CA GLY A 8 -10.18 -32.08 14.96
C GLY A 8 -10.94 -30.88 14.39
N SER A 9 -11.11 -29.86 15.23
CA SER A 9 -11.78 -28.61 14.89
C SER A 9 -11.16 -27.98 13.65
N VAL A 10 -11.95 -27.89 12.59
CA VAL A 10 -11.64 -27.21 11.31
C VAL A 10 -11.10 -25.79 11.55
N ARG A 11 -11.41 -25.17 12.71
CA ARG A 11 -10.86 -23.88 13.15
C ARG A 11 -9.33 -23.87 13.28
N ALA A 12 -8.70 -24.98 13.67
CA ALA A 12 -7.24 -25.02 13.83
C ALA A 12 -6.49 -24.94 12.49
N ARG A 13 -7.11 -25.36 11.38
CA ARG A 13 -6.49 -25.28 10.04
C ARG A 13 -6.57 -23.88 9.43
N PHE A 14 -7.61 -23.10 9.73
CA PHE A 14 -7.74 -21.71 9.23
C PHE A 14 -6.87 -20.70 9.99
N LEU A 15 -6.51 -20.98 11.25
CA LEU A 15 -5.63 -20.11 12.04
C LEU A 15 -4.13 -20.36 11.79
N LYS A 16 -3.77 -21.43 11.05
CA LYS A 16 -2.36 -21.79 10.77
C LYS A 16 -1.88 -21.34 9.37
N ALA A 17 -2.54 -20.34 8.77
CA ALA A 17 -2.15 -19.76 7.47
C ALA A 17 -1.78 -18.28 7.52
N LYS A 18 -1.71 -17.66 8.71
CA LYS A 18 -1.02 -16.38 8.89
C LYS A 18 -0.19 -16.42 10.16
N LYS A 19 0.87 -17.23 10.09
CA LYS A 19 2.10 -16.91 10.82
C LYS A 19 2.58 -15.60 10.20
N ILE A 20 2.05 -14.48 10.71
CA ILE A 20 2.58 -13.15 10.45
C ILE A 20 3.95 -13.22 11.08
N LYS A 21 4.93 -13.47 10.21
CA LYS A 21 6.31 -13.22 10.52
C LYS A 21 6.34 -11.72 10.80
N ASP A 22 6.59 -11.37 12.06
CA ASP A 22 7.15 -10.08 12.43
C ASP A 22 8.49 -9.94 11.71
N ASP A 23 8.42 -9.75 10.40
CA ASP A 23 9.51 -9.20 9.64
C ASP A 23 9.43 -7.70 9.93
N ASN A 24 10.11 -7.34 11.02
CA ASN A 24 10.91 -6.12 11.10
C ASN A 24 12.01 -6.14 10.01
N SER A 25 11.70 -6.64 8.81
CA SER A 25 12.54 -6.50 7.64
C SER A 25 12.45 -5.04 7.28
N ASN A 26 13.57 -4.38 7.53
CA ASN A 26 13.95 -3.15 6.88
C ASN A 26 13.38 -3.19 5.44
N SER A 27 12.40 -2.35 5.15
CA SER A 27 11.70 -2.31 3.86
C SER A 27 12.59 -1.71 2.76
N THR A 28 13.89 -1.96 2.85
CA THR A 28 14.95 -1.44 2.00
C THR A 28 15.16 -2.27 0.74
N ASP A 29 14.69 -3.52 0.71
CA ASP A 29 14.96 -4.43 -0.41
C ASP A 29 13.87 -4.41 -1.50
N ARG A 30 12.72 -3.79 -1.25
CA ARG A 30 11.70 -3.67 -2.28
C ARG A 30 12.05 -2.53 -3.23
N VAL A 31 12.35 -2.88 -4.48
CA VAL A 31 12.48 -1.93 -5.59
C VAL A 31 11.09 -1.65 -6.15
N TYR A 32 10.68 -0.38 -6.14
CA TYR A 32 9.40 0.07 -6.68
C TYR A 32 9.51 0.37 -8.17
N LYS A 33 8.40 0.25 -8.92
CA LYS A 33 8.39 0.54 -10.37
C LYS A 33 8.84 1.96 -10.68
N LEU A 34 8.51 2.91 -9.81
CA LEU A 34 8.99 4.29 -9.89
C LEU A 34 10.52 4.39 -9.93
N GLN A 35 11.20 3.60 -9.08
CA GLN A 35 12.67 3.55 -9.03
C GLN A 35 13.29 2.93 -10.28
N GLN A 36 12.48 2.22 -11.07
CA GLN A 36 12.86 1.61 -12.35
C GLN A 36 12.56 2.55 -13.54
N GLY A 37 12.21 3.82 -13.28
CA GLY A 37 11.91 4.81 -14.31
C GLY A 37 10.52 4.69 -14.93
N LYS A 38 9.58 3.97 -14.29
CA LYS A 38 8.17 3.99 -14.73
C LYS A 38 7.53 5.32 -14.39
N GLU A 39 6.99 5.98 -15.40
CA GLU A 39 6.28 7.25 -15.25
C GLU A 39 4.95 7.08 -14.51
N ILE A 40 4.70 8.02 -13.60
CA ILE A 40 3.42 8.14 -12.90
C ILE A 40 2.37 8.72 -13.86
N GLU A 41 1.17 8.15 -13.85
CA GLU A 41 -0.03 8.73 -14.46
C GLU A 41 -0.78 9.58 -13.43
N ALA A 42 -1.00 9.04 -12.22
CA ALA A 42 -1.65 9.75 -11.12
C ALA A 42 -1.35 9.10 -9.76
N ILE A 43 -1.41 9.90 -8.69
CA ILE A 43 -1.54 9.39 -7.32
C ILE A 43 -3.03 9.42 -6.97
N LEU A 44 -3.60 8.25 -6.71
CA LEU A 44 -5.05 8.07 -6.58
C LEU A 44 -5.57 8.31 -5.17
N GLY A 45 -4.71 8.21 -4.16
CA GLY A 45 -5.13 8.29 -2.78
C GLY A 45 -4.09 7.81 -1.79
N VAL A 46 -4.46 7.92 -0.52
CA VAL A 46 -3.65 7.50 0.63
C VAL A 46 -4.30 6.28 1.28
N ASN A 47 -3.50 5.28 1.58
CA ASN A 47 -3.87 4.10 2.33
C ASN A 47 -3.04 4.02 3.62
N LYS A 48 -3.66 3.57 4.70
CA LYS A 48 -3.01 3.43 6.00
C LYS A 48 -2.76 1.95 6.28
N ASP A 49 -1.49 1.59 6.41
CA ASP A 49 -1.04 0.25 6.80
C ASP A 49 -0.39 0.33 8.19
N GLY A 50 -1.17 0.09 9.23
CA GLY A 50 -0.78 0.32 10.62
C GLY A 50 -0.47 1.79 10.89
N SER A 51 0.80 2.09 11.23
CA SER A 51 1.29 3.46 11.42
C SER A 51 1.87 4.08 10.13
N ARG A 52 1.95 3.31 9.04
CA ARG A 52 2.57 3.75 7.78
C ARG A 52 1.51 4.29 6.83
N LEU A 53 1.86 5.37 6.14
CA LEU A 53 1.10 5.88 5.00
C LEU A 53 1.71 5.34 3.70
N LEU A 54 0.86 4.73 2.89
CA LEU A 54 1.17 4.27 1.54
C LEU A 54 0.29 5.02 0.56
N TYR A 55 0.83 5.30 -0.62
CA TYR A 55 0.16 6.06 -1.65
C TYR A 55 -0.14 5.14 -2.82
N ALA A 56 -1.39 5.14 -3.28
CA ALA A 56 -1.79 4.35 -4.45
C ALA A 56 -1.35 5.08 -5.72
N VAL A 57 -0.25 4.64 -6.32
CA VAL A 57 0.34 5.22 -7.52
C VAL A 57 -0.13 4.43 -8.73
N GLN A 58 -0.78 5.09 -9.69
CA GLN A 58 -1.07 4.55 -11.00
C GLN A 58 0.04 4.95 -11.97
N TYR A 59 0.66 3.97 -12.63
CA TYR A 59 1.69 4.21 -13.64
C TYR A 59 1.12 4.25 -15.05
N LYS A 60 1.76 4.98 -15.97
CA LYS A 60 1.42 4.96 -17.40
C LYS A 60 1.69 3.58 -18.01
N GLY A 61 0.83 3.15 -18.93
CA GLY A 61 1.00 1.89 -19.66
C GLY A 61 -0.27 1.41 -20.36
N PRO A 62 -0.15 0.44 -21.29
CA PRO A 62 -1.28 -0.13 -22.02
C PRO A 62 -2.09 -1.14 -21.19
N GLU A 63 -1.56 -1.61 -20.06
CA GLU A 63 -2.23 -2.62 -19.24
C GLU A 63 -3.50 -2.08 -18.56
N PRO A 64 -4.44 -2.95 -18.13
CA PRO A 64 -5.61 -2.53 -17.37
C PRO A 64 -5.23 -1.76 -16.09
N LYS A 65 -6.02 -0.74 -15.72
CA LYS A 65 -5.72 0.17 -14.59
C LYS A 65 -5.35 -0.57 -13.30
N HIS A 66 -6.10 -1.60 -12.93
CA HIS A 66 -5.87 -2.36 -11.69
C HIS A 66 -4.50 -3.08 -11.63
N GLN A 67 -3.86 -3.33 -12.78
CA GLN A 67 -2.52 -3.94 -12.87
C GLN A 67 -1.39 -2.90 -12.86
N ARG A 68 -1.74 -1.63 -13.05
CA ARG A 68 -0.81 -0.49 -13.09
C ARG A 68 -0.78 0.29 -11.77
N ILE A 69 -1.45 -0.20 -10.73
CA ILE A 69 -1.49 0.43 -9.41
C ILE A 69 -0.51 -0.26 -8.45
N GLU A 70 0.26 0.53 -7.71
CA GLU A 70 1.16 0.06 -6.66
C GLU A 70 1.03 0.93 -5.41
N LEU A 71 1.12 0.31 -4.22
CA LEU A 71 1.23 1.04 -2.97
C LEU A 71 2.69 1.41 -2.69
N VAL A 72 2.97 2.71 -2.68
CA VAL A 72 4.33 3.27 -2.59
C VAL A 72 4.46 4.12 -1.31
N PRO A 73 5.53 3.97 -0.52
CA PRO A 73 5.75 4.81 0.67
C PRO A 73 6.16 6.24 0.27
N SER A 74 5.85 7.22 1.14
CA SER A 74 6.22 8.63 0.90
C SER A 74 7.73 8.85 0.79
N SER A 75 8.56 7.98 1.37
CA SER A 75 10.01 8.05 1.21
C SER A 75 10.45 7.85 -0.24
N VAL A 76 9.79 6.94 -0.98
CA VAL A 76 10.12 6.66 -2.37
C VAL A 76 9.61 7.78 -3.29
N LEU A 77 8.39 8.27 -3.03
CA LEU A 77 7.84 9.41 -3.77
C LEU A 77 8.70 10.68 -3.60
N ARG A 78 9.12 11.01 -2.38
CA ARG A 78 9.98 12.17 -2.13
C ARG A 78 11.32 12.12 -2.86
N SER A 79 11.85 10.92 -3.11
CA SER A 79 13.15 10.77 -3.77
C SER A 79 13.06 10.68 -5.30
N HIS A 80 11.93 10.23 -5.84
CA HIS A 80 11.83 9.85 -7.27
C HIS A 80 10.67 10.50 -8.04
N ALA A 81 9.73 11.15 -7.35
CA ALA A 81 8.58 11.85 -7.95
C ALA A 81 8.08 12.95 -7.00
N ILE A 82 8.99 13.85 -6.62
CA ILE A 82 8.70 14.88 -5.61
C ILE A 82 7.65 15.87 -6.11
N GLU A 83 7.69 16.22 -7.39
CA GLU A 83 6.76 17.18 -8.00
C GLU A 83 5.34 16.60 -8.01
N GLU A 84 5.15 15.40 -8.55
CA GLU A 84 3.84 14.73 -8.58
C GLU A 84 3.31 14.45 -7.18
N PHE A 85 4.20 14.21 -6.22
CA PHE A 85 3.83 14.02 -4.82
C PHE A 85 3.33 15.32 -4.18
N VAL A 86 4.02 16.44 -4.40
CA VAL A 86 3.60 17.75 -3.90
C VAL A 86 2.28 18.17 -4.55
N ASP A 87 2.16 18.06 -5.86
CA ASP A 87 0.92 18.38 -6.59
C ASP A 87 -0.29 17.62 -6.03
N PHE A 88 -0.11 16.32 -5.74
CA PHE A 88 -1.15 15.51 -5.12
C PHE A 88 -1.54 16.00 -3.72
N LEU A 89 -0.56 16.37 -2.88
CA LEU A 89 -0.83 16.90 -1.54
C LEU A 89 -1.55 18.26 -1.61
N GLU A 90 -1.15 19.13 -2.54
CA GLU A 90 -1.82 20.41 -2.79
C GLU A 90 -3.28 20.20 -3.20
N GLN A 91 -3.54 19.27 -4.13
CA GLN A 91 -4.90 18.91 -4.52
C GLN A 91 -5.73 18.39 -3.34
N LEU A 92 -5.16 17.57 -2.45
CA LEU A 92 -5.86 17.11 -1.24
C LEU A 92 -6.24 18.27 -0.32
N VAL A 93 -5.36 19.26 -0.15
CA VAL A 93 -5.64 20.46 0.66
C VAL A 93 -6.74 21.29 0.03
N VAL A 94 -6.68 21.53 -1.29
CA VAL A 94 -7.71 22.29 -2.03
C VAL A 94 -9.08 21.63 -1.86
N VAL A 95 -9.19 20.32 -2.10
CA VAL A 95 -10.46 19.59 -1.96
C VAL A 95 -11.02 19.70 -0.54
N ASN A 96 -10.17 19.57 0.49
CA ASN A 96 -10.61 19.63 1.88
C ASN A 96 -10.97 21.05 2.35
N THR A 97 -10.35 22.09 1.79
CA THR A 97 -10.63 23.49 2.14
C THR A 97 -11.86 24.05 1.43
N THR A 98 -12.19 23.57 0.23
CA THR A 98 -13.43 23.95 -0.47
C THR A 98 -14.73 23.49 0.22
N HIS A 99 -14.63 22.69 1.28
CA HIS A 99 -15.77 22.20 2.05
C HIS A 99 -16.09 23.07 3.30
N VAL A 100 -15.41 24.20 3.48
CA VAL A 100 -15.55 25.08 4.67
C VAL A 100 -16.41 26.33 4.41
N ASP A 101 -16.93 26.53 3.20
CA ASP A 101 -17.84 27.64 2.89
C ASP A 101 -19.20 27.13 2.41
N VAL A 102 -20.19 27.07 3.33
CA VAL A 102 -21.56 27.66 3.29
C VAL A 102 -22.23 27.42 4.64
#